data_AF-A0A7S4VZ01-F1
#
_entry.id   AF-A0A7S4VZ01-F1
#
_cell.length_a   1.000
_cell.length_b   1.000
_cell.length_c   1.000
_cell.angle_alpha   90.00
_cell.angle_beta   90.00
_cell.angle_gamma   90.00
#
_symmetry.space_group_name_H-M   'P 1'
#
loop_
_entity.id
_entity.type
_entity.pdbx_description
1 polymer ?
#
loop_
_entity_poly.entity_id
_entity_poly.type
_entity_poly.pdbx_seq_one_letter_code
_entity_poly.pdbx_strand_id
1 'polypeptide(L)'
;NDGGDNTPIEEVNAFYEFWIHFESWRDFTLKATEQTEHDINTAEYRDEKQWMAKEIDCKARAMKRDEMSCITQIVERAMAADPRLKREKEHEKDEKARIAREKKEKAEREAKTKAEAEAKAQEEAAAKQAKEKEIKAEEKAEREKREKGVA
;
A
#
# COMPACT_ATOMS: atom_id res chain seq x y z
N ASN A 1 -28.22 0.17 -18.79
CA ASN A 1 -28.00 -0.58 -17.54
C ASN A 1 -26.92 0.17 -16.82
N ASP A 2 -27.33 1.05 -15.92
CA ASP A 2 -26.61 2.29 -15.64
C ASP A 2 -25.67 2.08 -14.44
N GLY A 3 -25.27 0.83 -14.23
CA GLY A 3 -24.45 0.38 -13.12
C GLY A 3 -25.07 0.74 -11.78
N GLY A 4 -26.15 0.06 -11.38
CA GLY A 4 -26.79 0.29 -10.07
C GLY A 4 -25.88 -0.01 -8.87
N ASP A 5 -26.39 0.23 -7.66
CA ASP A 5 -25.62 0.08 -6.41
C ASP A 5 -25.10 -1.36 -6.15
N ASN A 6 -25.67 -2.35 -6.83
CA ASN A 6 -25.33 -3.76 -6.71
C ASN A 6 -24.41 -4.26 -7.85
N THR A 7 -23.90 -3.37 -8.70
CA THR A 7 -22.95 -3.75 -9.74
C THR A 7 -21.68 -4.36 -9.11
N PRO A 8 -21.19 -5.52 -9.61
CA PRO A 8 -19.94 -6.11 -9.15
C PRO A 8 -18.79 -5.12 -9.22
N ILE A 9 -17.90 -5.15 -8.23
CA ILE A 9 -16.77 -4.22 -8.16
C ILE A 9 -15.85 -4.35 -9.38
N GLU A 10 -15.77 -5.54 -9.98
CA GLU A 10 -14.99 -5.81 -11.20
C GLU A 10 -15.52 -5.00 -12.40
N GLU A 11 -16.83 -4.92 -12.57
CA GLU A 11 -17.46 -4.11 -13.63
C GLU A 11 -17.25 -2.62 -13.38
N VAL A 12 -17.32 -2.20 -12.11
CA VAL A 12 -17.02 -0.81 -11.71
C VAL A 12 -15.56 -0.46 -12.02
N ASN A 13 -14.63 -1.37 -11.72
CA ASN A 13 -13.21 -1.19 -12.01
C ASN A 13 -12.96 -1.11 -13.52
N ALA A 14 -13.57 -2.00 -14.31
CA ALA A 14 -13.44 -1.99 -15.77
C ALA A 14 -14.01 -0.70 -16.38
N PHE A 15 -15.10 -0.16 -15.82
CA PHE A 15 -15.67 1.12 -16.24
C PHE A 15 -14.69 2.27 -16.04
N TYR A 16 -14.08 2.38 -14.85
CA TYR A 16 -13.10 3.44 -14.58
C TYR A 16 -11.79 3.21 -15.34
N GLU A 17 -11.38 1.97 -15.59
CA GLU A 17 -10.22 1.64 -16.41
C GLU A 17 -10.37 2.16 -17.84
N PHE A 18 -11.55 2.02 -18.45
CA PHE A 18 -11.85 2.61 -19.76
C PHE A 18 -11.68 4.14 -19.75
N TRP A 19 -12.21 4.83 -18.74
CA TRP A 19 -12.14 6.29 -18.65
C TRP A 19 -10.74 6.83 -18.34
N ILE A 20 -9.94 6.09 -17.57
CA ILE A 20 -8.54 6.43 -17.30
C ILE A 20 -7.71 6.36 -18.59
N HIS A 21 -8.02 5.41 -19.48
CA HIS A 21 -7.34 5.22 -20.77
C HIS A 21 -8.10 5.85 -21.94
N PHE A 22 -9.08 6.71 -21.67
CA PHE A 22 -9.90 7.31 -22.71
C PHE A 22 -9.08 8.27 -23.56
N GLU A 23 -9.13 8.08 -24.88
CA GLU A 23 -8.55 9.01 -25.84
C GLU A 23 -9.64 9.75 -26.61
N SER A 24 -9.62 11.08 -26.50
CA SER A 24 -10.53 11.96 -27.23
C SER A 24 -10.19 11.95 -28.72
N TRP A 25 -11.21 11.73 -29.55
CA TRP A 25 -11.16 11.85 -31.00
C TRP A 25 -11.39 13.29 -31.48
N ARG A 26 -11.55 14.24 -30.54
CA ARG A 26 -11.74 15.65 -30.85
C ARG A 26 -10.51 16.24 -31.52
N ASP A 27 -10.74 16.95 -32.61
CA ASP A 27 -9.72 17.74 -33.31
C ASP A 27 -9.77 19.21 -32.86
N PHE A 28 -8.61 19.75 -32.49
CA PHE A 28 -8.43 21.12 -32.07
C PHE A 28 -7.76 21.99 -33.13
N THR A 29 -7.41 21.42 -34.29
CA THR A 29 -6.69 22.13 -35.36
C THR A 29 -7.44 23.37 -35.81
N LEU A 30 -8.75 23.30 -36.07
CA LEU A 30 -9.54 24.46 -36.49
C LEU A 30 -9.52 25.57 -35.44
N LYS A 31 -9.79 25.22 -34.17
CA LYS A 31 -9.80 26.18 -33.06
C LYS A 31 -8.40 26.76 -32.80
N ALA A 32 -7.36 25.98 -33.03
CA ALA A 32 -5.98 26.41 -32.92
C ALA A 32 -5.63 27.41 -34.04
N THR A 33 -6.00 27.10 -35.29
CA THR A 33 -5.86 28.00 -36.44
C THR A 33 -6.55 29.35 -36.21
N GLU A 34 -7.78 29.33 -35.69
CA GLU A 34 -8.52 30.54 -35.33
C GLU A 34 -7.80 31.36 -34.25
N GLN A 35 -7.18 30.71 -33.25
CA GLN A 35 -6.48 31.40 -32.16
C GLN A 35 -5.10 31.92 -32.54
N THR A 36 -4.40 31.28 -33.47
CA THR A 36 -3.09 31.72 -33.93
C THR A 36 -3.19 32.71 -35.10
N GLU A 37 -4.39 32.90 -35.64
CA GLU A 37 -4.66 33.76 -36.81
C GLU A 37 -3.77 33.42 -38.03
N HIS A 38 -3.36 32.15 -38.13
CA HIS A 38 -2.45 31.69 -39.18
C HIS A 38 -3.24 31.09 -40.33
N ASP A 39 -3.07 31.62 -41.54
CA ASP A 39 -3.52 30.96 -42.76
C ASP A 39 -2.31 30.42 -43.54
N ILE A 40 -2.16 29.09 -43.53
CA ILE A 40 -1.08 28.39 -44.24
C ILE A 40 -1.15 28.65 -45.75
N ASN A 41 -2.33 28.98 -46.29
CA ASN A 41 -2.51 29.24 -47.72
C ASN A 41 -2.02 30.64 -48.13
N THR A 42 -1.95 31.60 -47.20
CA THR A 42 -1.47 32.96 -47.49
C THR A 42 0.04 33.11 -47.41
N ALA A 43 0.74 32.19 -46.76
CA ALA A 43 2.20 32.24 -46.64
C ALA A 43 2.90 32.07 -48.00
N GLU A 44 3.87 32.93 -48.28
CA GLU A 44 4.59 32.96 -49.56
C GLU A 44 5.75 31.96 -49.57
N TYR A 45 6.37 31.74 -48.42
CA TYR A 45 7.55 30.90 -48.28
C TYR A 45 7.22 29.54 -47.63
N ARG A 46 7.93 28.49 -48.06
CA ARG A 46 7.78 27.14 -47.50
C ARG A 46 8.06 27.11 -45.99
N ASP A 47 9.10 27.82 -45.56
CA ASP A 47 9.54 27.80 -44.17
C ASP A 47 8.51 28.49 -43.26
N GLU A 48 7.87 29.54 -43.76
CA GLU A 48 6.75 30.22 -43.09
C GLU A 48 5.54 29.28 -42.94
N LYS A 49 5.19 28.52 -43.99
CA LYS A 49 4.13 27.50 -43.92
C LYS A 49 4.42 26.44 -42.86
N GLN A 50 5.67 25.96 -42.78
CA GLN A 50 6.07 24.96 -41.80
C GLN A 50 6.03 25.51 -40.38
N TRP A 51 6.46 26.76 -40.19
CA TRP A 51 6.42 27.42 -38.90
C TRP A 51 4.97 27.62 -38.41
N MET A 52 4.09 28.16 -39.26
CA MET A 52 2.66 28.32 -38.95
C MET A 52 1.98 26.98 -38.62
N ALA A 53 2.23 25.93 -39.41
CA ALA A 53 1.67 24.61 -39.17
C ALA A 53 2.14 24.01 -37.83
N LYS A 54 3.42 24.21 -37.47
CA LYS A 54 3.97 23.76 -36.20
C LYS A 54 3.35 24.51 -35.03
N GLU A 55 3.11 25.81 -35.17
CA GLU A 55 2.47 26.61 -34.12
C GLU A 55 1.01 26.18 -33.89
N ILE A 56 0.26 25.95 -34.97
CA ILE A 56 -1.10 25.39 -34.90
C ILE A 56 -1.10 24.02 -34.21
N ASP A 57 -0.21 23.10 -34.60
CA ASP A 57 -0.10 21.77 -33.99
C ASP A 57 0.28 21.85 -32.50
N CYS A 58 1.24 22.70 -32.14
CA CYS A 58 1.60 22.94 -30.74
C CYS A 58 0.40 23.44 -29.92
N LYS A 59 -0.37 24.38 -30.47
CA LYS A 59 -1.55 24.92 -29.79
C LYS A 59 -2.69 23.90 -29.69
N ALA A 60 -2.97 23.16 -30.76
CA ALA A 60 -3.96 22.09 -30.76
C ALA A 60 -3.63 20.99 -29.74
N ARG A 61 -2.35 20.59 -29.65
CA ARG A 61 -1.88 19.62 -28.65
C ARG A 61 -2.01 20.15 -27.22
N ALA A 62 -1.75 21.43 -26.99
CA ALA A 62 -1.96 22.04 -25.67
C ALA A 62 -3.44 22.00 -25.28
N MET A 63 -4.34 22.39 -26.18
CA MET A 63 -5.79 22.32 -25.93
C MET A 63 -6.26 20.88 -25.66
N LYS A 64 -5.78 19.90 -26.43
CA LYS A 64 -6.10 18.49 -26.22
C LYS A 64 -5.62 18.00 -24.86
N ARG A 65 -4.43 18.43 -24.41
CA ARG A 65 -3.90 18.11 -23.09
C ARG A 65 -4.76 18.69 -21.97
N ASP A 66 -5.20 19.93 -22.11
CA ASP A 66 -6.06 20.59 -21.12
C ASP A 66 -7.44 19.92 -21.04
N GLU A 67 -8.04 19.57 -22.18
CA GLU A 67 -9.28 18.77 -22.23
C GLU A 67 -9.10 17.43 -21.53
N MET A 68 -8.02 16.71 -21.84
CA MET A 68 -7.76 15.42 -21.22
C MET A 68 -7.56 15.55 -19.70
N SER A 69 -6.84 16.58 -19.24
CA SER A 69 -6.69 16.87 -17.82
C SER A 69 -8.03 17.16 -17.15
N CYS A 70 -8.93 17.88 -17.82
CA CYS A 70 -10.28 18.13 -17.31
C CYS A 70 -11.07 16.83 -17.16
N ILE A 71 -11.02 15.95 -18.17
CA ILE A 71 -11.67 14.62 -18.13
C ILE A 71 -11.09 13.80 -16.97
N THR A 72 -9.77 13.72 -16.83
CA THR A 72 -9.11 13.01 -15.72
C THR A 72 -9.61 13.52 -14.37
N GLN A 73 -9.67 14.84 -14.16
CA GLN A 73 -10.17 15.41 -12.90
C GLN A 73 -11.63 15.08 -12.63
N ILE A 74 -12.48 15.03 -13.67
CA ILE A 74 -13.88 14.63 -13.54
C ILE A 74 -13.97 13.17 -13.10
N VAL A 75 -13.17 12.30 -13.72
CA VAL A 75 -13.11 10.87 -13.39
C VAL A 75 -12.61 10.65 -11.96
N GLU A 76 -11.53 11.32 -11.55
CA GLU A 76 -11.02 11.26 -10.17
C GLU A 76 -12.07 11.68 -9.15
N ARG A 77 -12.80 12.77 -9.42
CA ARG A 77 -13.89 13.23 -8.54
C ARG A 77 -15.04 12.23 -8.49
N ALA A 78 -15.39 11.62 -9.61
CA ALA A 78 -16.42 10.58 -9.67
C ALA A 78 -15.99 9.35 -8.85
N MET A 79 -14.76 8.86 -9.03
CA MET A 79 -14.19 7.75 -8.26
C MET A 79 -14.17 8.05 -6.76
N ALA A 80 -13.83 9.27 -6.37
CA ALA A 80 -13.83 9.69 -4.97
C ALA A 80 -15.25 9.81 -4.38
N ALA A 81 -16.26 10.08 -5.21
CA ALA A 81 -17.64 10.19 -4.78
C ALA A 81 -18.37 8.82 -4.74
N ASP A 82 -17.98 7.86 -5.57
CA ASP A 82 -18.66 6.57 -5.79
C ASP A 82 -18.80 5.74 -4.49
N PRO A 83 -20.05 5.46 -4.04
CA PRO A 83 -20.29 4.64 -2.85
C PRO A 83 -19.73 3.22 -2.93
N ARG A 84 -19.67 2.62 -4.14
CA ARG A 84 -19.21 1.24 -4.33
C ARG A 84 -17.72 1.13 -4.06
N LEU A 85 -16.93 2.05 -4.60
CA LEU A 85 -15.50 2.13 -4.36
C LEU A 85 -15.18 2.50 -2.89
N LYS A 86 -16.03 3.32 -2.25
CA LYS A 86 -15.88 3.60 -0.81
C LYS A 86 -16.07 2.35 0.04
N ARG A 87 -17.12 1.57 -0.22
CA ARG A 87 -17.36 0.29 0.47
C ARG A 87 -16.21 -0.68 0.28
N GLU A 88 -15.69 -0.80 -0.94
CA GLU A 88 -14.53 -1.66 -1.23
C GLU A 88 -13.28 -1.22 -0.46
N LYS A 89 -13.00 0.09 -0.45
CA LYS A 89 -11.86 0.66 0.26
C LYS A 89 -11.97 0.50 1.79
N GLU A 90 -13.17 0.57 2.34
CA GLU A 90 -13.44 0.27 3.76
C GLU A 90 -13.22 -1.21 4.05
N HIS A 91 -13.77 -2.10 3.23
CA HIS A 91 -13.58 -3.55 3.34
C HIS A 91 -12.09 -3.94 3.28
N GLU A 92 -11.32 -3.38 2.35
CA GLU A 92 -9.89 -3.64 2.23
C GLU A 92 -9.09 -3.14 3.46
N LYS A 93 -9.49 -1.99 4.03
CA LYS A 93 -8.88 -1.47 5.27
C LYS A 93 -9.18 -2.36 6.46
N ASP A 94 -10.42 -2.80 6.61
CA ASP A 94 -10.85 -3.66 7.70
C ASP A 94 -10.16 -5.03 7.63
N GLU A 95 -10.02 -5.59 6.43
CA GLU A 95 -9.30 -6.84 6.20
C GLU A 95 -7.81 -6.70 6.57
N LYS A 96 -7.15 -5.63 6.10
CA LYS A 96 -5.76 -5.34 6.49
C LYS A 96 -5.61 -5.15 8.00
N ALA A 97 -6.56 -4.47 8.65
CA ALA A 97 -6.57 -4.28 10.09
C ALA A 97 -6.78 -5.59 10.84
N ARG A 98 -7.64 -6.49 10.35
CA ARG A 98 -7.85 -7.83 10.91
C ARG A 98 -6.57 -8.65 10.84
N ILE A 99 -5.96 -8.74 9.66
CA ILE A 99 -4.69 -9.47 9.45
C ILE A 99 -3.59 -8.91 10.36
N ALA A 100 -3.50 -7.59 10.50
CA ALA A 100 -2.52 -6.96 11.39
C ALA A 100 -2.75 -7.28 12.86
N ARG A 101 -4.01 -7.30 13.32
CA ARG A 101 -4.38 -7.70 14.69
C ARG A 101 -4.07 -9.16 14.96
N GLU A 102 -4.46 -10.06 14.07
CA GLU A 102 -4.18 -11.49 14.17
C GLU A 102 -2.67 -11.77 14.24
N LYS A 103 -1.88 -11.08 13.41
CA LYS A 103 -0.42 -11.19 13.44
C LYS A 103 0.16 -10.71 14.77
N LYS A 104 -0.35 -9.60 15.31
CA LYS A 104 0.09 -9.05 16.60
C LYS A 104 -0.27 -9.99 17.75
N GLU A 105 -1.50 -10.49 17.79
CA GLU A 105 -1.96 -11.43 18.82
C GLU A 105 -1.17 -12.73 18.79
N LYS A 106 -0.90 -13.27 17.59
CA LYS A 106 -0.03 -14.45 17.43
C LYS A 106 1.37 -14.19 17.97
N ALA A 107 1.98 -13.06 17.64
CA ALA A 107 3.32 -12.70 18.12
C ALA A 107 3.36 -12.54 19.65
N GLU A 108 2.33 -11.91 20.23
CA GLU A 108 2.21 -11.75 21.69
C GLU A 108 2.02 -13.09 22.39
N ARG A 109 1.18 -13.97 21.85
CA ARG A 109 0.99 -15.33 22.38
C ARG A 109 2.27 -16.13 22.32
N GLU A 110 3.00 -16.11 21.19
CA GLU A 110 4.29 -16.78 21.06
C GLU A 110 5.33 -16.23 22.03
N ALA A 111 5.41 -14.90 22.21
CA ALA A 111 6.31 -14.27 23.16
C ALA A 111 5.99 -14.67 24.60
N LYS A 112 4.70 -14.67 24.97
CA LYS A 112 4.25 -15.10 26.30
C LYS A 112 4.57 -16.57 26.56
N THR A 113 4.32 -17.45 25.58
CA THR A 113 4.67 -18.87 25.72
C THR A 113 6.17 -19.12 25.86
N LYS A 114 7.01 -18.33 25.17
CA LYS A 114 8.46 -18.41 25.30
C LYS A 114 8.94 -17.91 26.67
N ALA A 115 8.41 -16.79 27.13
CA ALA A 115 8.73 -16.24 28.45
C ALA A 115 8.30 -17.18 29.59
N GLU A 116 7.12 -17.79 29.51
CA GLU A 116 6.66 -18.78 30.48
C GLU A 116 7.51 -20.06 30.47
N ALA A 117 7.93 -20.53 29.30
CA ALA A 117 8.82 -21.69 29.18
C ALA A 117 10.22 -21.40 29.75
N GLU A 118 10.77 -20.21 29.49
CA GLU A 118 12.07 -19.78 30.00
C GLU A 118 12.03 -19.59 31.53
N ALA A 119 10.98 -18.98 32.07
CA ALA A 119 10.81 -18.83 33.51
C ALA A 119 10.74 -20.18 34.23
N LYS A 120 9.98 -21.15 33.68
CA LYS A 120 9.93 -22.52 34.22
C LYS A 120 11.29 -23.22 34.15
N ALA A 121 12.02 -23.07 33.05
CA ALA A 121 13.35 -23.66 32.91
C ALA A 121 14.37 -23.07 33.91
N GLN A 122 14.31 -21.75 34.15
CA GLN A 122 15.16 -21.08 35.14
C GLN A 122 14.82 -21.52 36.57
N GLU A 123 13.54 -21.65 36.92
CA GLU A 123 13.10 -22.13 38.23
C GLU A 123 13.56 -23.58 38.48
N GLU A 124 13.40 -24.47 37.49
CA GLU A 124 13.85 -25.86 37.60
C GLU A 124 15.38 -25.97 37.72
N ALA A 125 16.12 -25.14 36.97
CA ALA A 125 17.58 -25.09 37.07
C ALA A 125 18.03 -24.58 38.45
N ALA A 126 17.39 -23.54 38.98
CA ALA A 126 17.68 -23.01 40.31
C ALA A 126 17.38 -24.04 41.42
N ALA A 127 16.25 -24.75 41.32
CA ALA A 127 15.89 -25.81 42.26
C ALA A 127 16.89 -26.98 42.22
N LYS A 128 17.35 -27.40 41.03
CA LYS A 128 18.39 -28.43 40.90
C LYS A 128 19.72 -27.99 41.51
N GLN A 129 20.16 -26.76 41.25
CA GLN A 129 21.39 -26.21 41.83
C GLN A 129 21.31 -26.07 43.36
N ALA A 130 20.15 -25.71 43.91
CA ALA A 130 19.94 -25.65 45.36
C ALA A 130 20.08 -27.05 45.99
N LYS A 131 19.41 -28.05 45.41
CA LYS A 131 19.50 -29.45 45.87
C LYS A 131 20.92 -30.00 45.79
N GLU A 132 21.66 -29.76 44.70
CA GLU A 132 23.07 -30.19 44.60
C GLU A 132 23.97 -29.53 45.64
N LYS A 133 23.75 -28.25 45.96
CA LYS A 133 24.51 -27.55 47.01
C LYS A 133 24.21 -28.13 48.39
N GLU A 134 22.95 -28.47 48.66
CA GLU A 134 22.52 -29.08 49.92
C GLU A 134 23.15 -30.46 50.11
N ILE A 135 23.09 -31.32 49.09
CA ILE A 135 23.72 -32.65 49.10
C ILE A 135 25.23 -32.54 49.32
N LYS A 136 25.92 -31.64 48.59
CA LYS A 136 27.36 -31.42 48.76
C LYS A 136 27.72 -30.88 50.16
N ALA A 137 26.86 -30.06 50.76
CA ALA A 137 27.05 -29.55 52.11
C ALA A 137 26.88 -30.66 53.16
N GLU A 138 25.87 -31.52 53.01
CA GLU A 138 25.68 -32.69 53.86
C GLU A 138 26.84 -33.69 53.76
N GLU A 139 27.29 -34.03 52.55
CA GLU A 139 28.44 -34.91 52.33
C GLU A 139 29.72 -34.35 52.97
N LYS A 140 29.95 -33.04 52.86
CA LYS A 140 31.12 -32.39 53.48
C LYS A 140 31.01 -32.40 55.01
N ALA A 141 29.83 -32.14 55.56
CA ALA A 141 29.60 -32.18 57.00
C ALA A 141 29.74 -33.60 57.59
N GLU A 142 29.30 -34.63 56.85
CA GLU A 142 29.50 -36.04 57.23
C GLU A 142 30.98 -36.41 57.21
N ARG A 143 31.72 -36.00 56.17
CA ARG A 143 33.16 -36.25 56.07
C ARG A 143 33.97 -35.60 57.20
N GLU A 144 33.66 -34.34 57.55
CA GLU A 144 34.31 -33.65 58.67
C GLU A 144 33.97 -34.28 60.04
N LYS A 145 32.76 -34.81 60.22
CA LYS A 145 32.40 -35.59 61.42
C LYS A 145 33.16 -36.91 61.48
N ARG A 146 33.37 -37.58 60.34
CA ARG A 146 34.11 -38.84 60.26
C ARG A 146 35.61 -38.65 60.52
N GLU A 147 36.20 -37.53 60.12
CA GLU A 147 37.61 -37.20 60.42
C GLU A 147 37.82 -36.80 61.90
N LYS A 148 36.85 -36.14 62.55
CA LYS A 148 36.93 -35.79 63.98
C LYS A 148 36.65 -36.94 64.94
N GLY A 149 36.01 -38.02 64.48
CA GLY A 149 35.74 -39.23 65.27
C GLY A 149 36.86 -40.28 65.26
N VAL A 150 37.97 -40.01 64.57
CA VAL A 150 39.12 -40.93 64.43
C VAL A 150 40.38 -40.43 65.20
N ALA A 151 40.23 -39.44 66.08
CA ALA A 151 41.29 -38.95 66.98
C ALA A 151 41.15 -39.50 68.40
#